data_AF-A0A6J7I7J0-F1
#
_entry.id   AF-A0A6J7I7J0-F1
#
_cell.length_a   1.000
_cell.length_b   1.000
_cell.length_c   1.000
_cell.angle_alpha   90.00
_cell.angle_beta   90.00
_cell.angle_gamma   90.00
#
_symmetry.space_group_name_H-M   'P 1'
#
loop_
_entity.id
_entity.type
_entity.pdbx_description
1 polymer ?
#
loop_
_entity_poly.entity_id
_entity_poly.type
_entity_poly.pdbx_seq_one_letter_code
_entity_poly.pdbx_strand_id
1 'polypeptide(L)'
;MPARLPLPAVAPGGHDDGVTHWVLHVDMDQFLVAVELLRRPELVGLPVVVGGRGDPTERAVVSTASYEARAHGVRSGLALKLAKRRCPDAVFLPVDFPVYEAASARVMETLRATPGAVVEVLGWDEAFVGLETDDPLAAARAIQAAVLEATDLHCSVGIGDTLVRAKIATDFGKPQGTFRLTRDNWMEVMGVRPTTALWGVGTKIGARLEAIGIRTVADLAAADTDALVAAFGPASGAHLGRLGRGGGRDRPDDTPWVARAHGRETTYQADLATPEEVRAALAELAARVVDDVRKEDRAVQRVHLKVRFAPFFTFTKVRKLPEPTNDVDVIAATAYALYLALDDQRPVRLLGVRGEMVAPEGGY
;
A
#
# COMPACT_ATOMS: atom_id res chain seq x y z
N MET A 1 5.39 -5.77 20.79
CA MET A 1 5.60 -6.67 19.63
C MET A 1 5.64 -8.08 20.17
N PRO A 2 5.02 -9.10 19.55
CA PRO A 2 5.44 -10.47 19.85
C PRO A 2 6.94 -10.56 19.54
N ALA A 3 7.72 -11.20 20.42
CA ALA A 3 9.16 -11.37 20.22
C ALA A 3 9.40 -11.92 18.81
N ARG A 4 10.28 -11.25 18.03
CA ARG A 4 10.71 -11.79 16.74
C ARG A 4 11.33 -13.16 17.04
N LEU A 5 10.70 -14.23 16.59
CA LEU A 5 11.31 -15.56 16.60
C LEU A 5 12.71 -15.42 15.95
N PRO A 6 13.76 -16.00 16.55
CA PRO A 6 15.09 -15.94 15.96
C PRO A 6 15.00 -16.44 14.51
N LEU A 7 15.40 -15.58 13.58
CA LEU A 7 15.48 -15.95 12.17
C LEU A 7 16.66 -16.92 12.03
N PRO A 8 16.52 -18.02 11.26
CA PRO A 8 17.67 -18.84 10.93
C PRO A 8 18.73 -17.99 10.24
N ALA A 9 20.00 -18.26 10.52
CA ALA A 9 21.10 -17.58 9.86
C ALA A 9 20.99 -17.80 8.35
N VAL A 10 21.15 -16.72 7.57
CA VAL A 10 21.22 -16.81 6.11
C VAL A 10 22.41 -17.70 5.77
N ALA A 11 22.16 -18.89 5.23
CA ALA A 11 23.22 -19.76 4.76
C ALA A 11 23.98 -19.05 3.62
N PRO A 12 25.32 -18.89 3.72
CA PRO A 12 26.11 -18.40 2.61
C PRO A 12 26.21 -19.51 1.58
N GLY A 13 25.69 -19.26 0.37
CA GLY A 13 25.95 -20.08 -0.82
C GLY A 13 25.36 -21.50 -0.78
N GLY A 14 24.11 -21.65 -1.21
CA GLY A 14 23.69 -22.84 -1.92
C GLY A 14 23.79 -22.52 -3.42
N HIS A 15 24.43 -23.39 -4.20
CA HIS A 15 24.28 -23.37 -5.66
C HIS A 15 22.79 -23.58 -5.95
N ASP A 16 22.15 -22.56 -6.51
CA ASP A 16 20.77 -22.62 -6.96
C ASP A 16 20.81 -23.18 -8.38
N ASP A 17 20.46 -24.45 -8.54
CA ASP A 17 20.54 -25.17 -9.82
C ASP A 17 19.60 -24.52 -10.86
N GLY A 18 20.09 -23.51 -11.58
CA GLY A 18 19.49 -22.95 -12.79
C GLY A 18 18.60 -21.70 -12.61
N VAL A 19 18.47 -21.13 -11.41
CA VAL A 19 17.74 -19.85 -11.23
C VAL A 19 18.68 -18.68 -11.50
N THR A 20 18.70 -18.22 -12.75
CA THR A 20 19.42 -17.00 -13.14
C THR A 20 18.56 -15.75 -12.94
N HIS A 21 17.24 -15.87 -12.75
CA HIS A 21 16.31 -14.74 -12.65
C HIS A 21 15.82 -14.53 -11.21
N TRP A 22 16.01 -13.32 -10.70
CA TRP A 22 15.67 -12.91 -9.34
C TRP A 22 14.71 -11.74 -9.32
N VAL A 23 13.90 -11.67 -8.26
CA VAL A 23 13.07 -10.53 -7.91
C VAL A 23 13.63 -9.89 -6.66
N LEU A 24 13.96 -8.61 -6.76
CA LEU A 24 14.31 -7.76 -5.63
C LEU A 24 13.12 -6.85 -5.32
N HIS A 25 12.61 -6.88 -4.09
CA HIS A 25 11.67 -5.87 -3.61
C HIS A 25 12.45 -4.80 -2.88
N VAL A 26 12.46 -3.59 -3.42
CA VAL A 26 13.13 -2.42 -2.83
C VAL A 26 12.07 -1.58 -2.12
N ASP A 27 12.31 -1.26 -0.86
CA ASP A 27 11.39 -0.51 -0.02
C ASP A 27 12.15 0.53 0.83
N MET A 28 11.80 1.81 0.68
CA MET A 28 12.49 2.90 1.36
C MET A 28 12.20 2.89 2.86
N ASP A 29 13.26 3.02 3.66
CA ASP A 29 13.11 3.00 5.11
C ASP A 29 12.44 4.27 5.61
N GLN A 30 11.29 4.12 6.29
CA GLN A 30 10.55 5.23 6.92
C GLN A 30 10.35 6.45 5.99
N PHE A 31 10.09 6.20 4.70
CA PHE A 31 10.22 7.13 3.57
C PHE A 31 9.87 8.60 3.86
N LEU A 32 8.60 8.90 4.18
CA LEU A 32 8.16 10.28 4.43
C LEU A 32 8.95 10.95 5.57
N VAL A 33 9.25 10.21 6.64
CA VAL A 33 10.06 10.74 7.74
C VAL A 33 11.51 10.92 7.29
N ALA A 34 12.10 9.95 6.58
CA ALA A 34 13.47 10.06 6.09
C ALA A 34 13.67 11.29 5.20
N VAL A 35 12.72 11.58 4.30
CA VAL A 35 12.72 12.79 3.47
C VAL A 35 12.67 14.07 4.33
N GLU A 36 11.87 14.09 5.39
CA GLU A 36 11.83 15.24 6.30
C GLU A 36 13.11 15.39 7.14
N LEU A 37 13.77 14.28 7.51
CA LEU A 37 15.04 14.31 8.26
C LEU A 37 16.19 14.90 7.42
N LEU A 38 16.19 14.71 6.10
CA LEU A 38 17.15 15.37 5.20
C LEU A 38 17.01 16.90 5.23
N ARG A 39 15.77 17.40 5.34
CA ARG A 39 15.47 18.83 5.41
C ARG A 39 15.62 19.42 6.82
N ARG A 40 15.56 18.56 7.84
CA ARG A 40 15.56 18.89 9.27
C ARG A 40 16.49 17.95 10.03
N PRO A 41 17.81 18.07 9.84
CA PRO A 41 18.79 17.19 10.48
C PRO A 41 18.76 17.26 12.01
N GLU A 42 18.24 18.35 12.58
CA GLU A 42 18.02 18.51 14.02
C GLU A 42 17.00 17.52 14.61
N LEU A 43 16.20 16.85 13.76
CA LEU A 43 15.20 15.87 14.18
C LEU A 43 15.72 14.43 14.18
N VAL A 44 16.96 14.19 13.74
CA VAL A 44 17.55 12.84 13.72
C VAL A 44 17.65 12.28 15.13
N GLY A 45 17.19 11.04 15.33
CA GLY A 45 17.14 10.38 16.63
C GLY A 45 15.96 10.80 17.51
N LEU A 46 15.09 11.69 17.04
CA LEU A 46 13.85 12.06 17.74
C LEU A 46 12.65 11.28 17.21
N PRO A 47 11.62 11.04 18.05
CA PRO A 47 10.36 10.47 17.57
C PRO A 47 9.62 11.45 16.66
N VAL A 48 9.75 11.26 15.35
CA VAL A 48 9.04 12.04 14.32
C VAL A 48 7.83 11.27 13.76
N VAL A 49 6.74 12.00 13.51
CA VAL A 49 5.50 11.52 12.91
C VAL A 49 5.08 12.45 11.78
N VAL A 50 4.91 11.93 10.56
CA VAL A 50 4.32 12.67 9.44
C VAL A 50 2.85 12.27 9.31
N GLY A 51 1.93 13.23 9.27
CA GLY A 51 0.52 12.96 9.07
C GLY A 51 -0.38 14.19 9.15
N GLY A 52 -1.46 14.19 8.37
CA GLY A 52 -2.40 15.31 8.29
C GLY A 52 -1.69 16.64 8.03
N ARG A 53 -2.11 17.68 8.77
CA ARG A 53 -1.49 19.01 8.74
C ARG A 53 -0.43 19.21 9.83
N GLY A 54 0.05 18.13 10.44
CA GLY A 54 1.01 18.19 11.55
C GLY A 54 0.38 18.53 12.91
N ASP A 55 -0.94 18.77 12.97
CA ASP A 55 -1.65 18.97 14.23
C ASP A 55 -2.21 17.63 14.76
N PRO A 56 -1.70 17.10 15.90
CA PRO A 56 -2.16 15.83 16.45
C PRO A 56 -3.56 15.88 17.08
N THR A 57 -4.17 17.06 17.20
CA THR A 57 -5.54 17.23 17.69
C THR A 57 -6.59 16.98 16.60
N GLU A 58 -6.19 17.06 15.33
CA GLU A 58 -7.07 16.87 14.19
C GLU A 58 -7.45 15.40 13.94
N ARG A 59 -8.57 15.21 13.26
CA ARG A 59 -9.00 13.93 12.68
C ARG A 59 -8.11 13.57 11.50
N ALA A 60 -6.91 13.12 11.80
CA ALA A 60 -5.95 12.59 10.84
C ALA A 60 -5.31 11.32 11.36
N VAL A 61 -4.58 10.64 10.48
CA VAL A 61 -3.79 9.44 10.81
C VAL A 61 -2.33 9.68 10.52
N VAL A 62 -1.48 8.89 11.16
CA VAL A 62 -0.06 8.78 10.85
C VAL A 62 0.08 8.26 9.42
N SER A 63 0.72 9.03 8.55
CA SER A 63 1.13 8.56 7.22
C SER A 63 2.38 7.70 7.35
N THR A 64 3.40 8.20 8.07
CA THR A 64 4.63 7.49 8.39
C THR A 64 5.14 7.92 9.75
N ALA A 65 5.76 7.00 10.49
CA ALA A 65 6.42 7.26 11.76
C ALA A 65 7.87 6.79 11.70
N SER A 66 8.73 7.54 12.39
CA SER A 66 10.14 7.22 12.62
C SER A 66 10.31 5.89 13.35
N TYR A 67 11.47 5.25 13.26
CA TYR A 67 11.79 4.06 14.06
C TYR A 67 11.68 4.32 15.58
N GLU A 68 12.08 5.51 16.02
CA GLU A 68 11.96 6.01 17.38
C GLU A 68 10.49 6.07 17.81
N ALA A 69 9.60 6.68 17.02
CA ALA A 69 8.18 6.71 17.31
C ALA A 69 7.53 5.31 17.25
N ARG A 70 8.00 4.42 16.36
CA ARG A 70 7.54 3.02 16.26
C ARG A 70 7.85 2.23 17.52
N ALA A 71 8.93 2.53 18.23
CA ALA A 71 9.24 1.91 19.53
C ALA A 71 8.14 2.18 20.58
N HIS A 72 7.42 3.30 20.46
CA HIS A 72 6.24 3.63 21.28
C HIS A 72 4.92 3.07 20.72
N GLY A 73 4.99 2.20 19.70
CA GLY A 73 3.82 1.62 19.04
C GLY A 73 3.08 2.60 18.14
N VAL A 74 3.69 3.72 17.75
CA VAL A 74 3.15 4.59 16.68
C VAL A 74 3.41 3.92 15.33
N ARG A 75 2.39 3.84 14.48
CA ARG A 75 2.48 3.17 13.17
C ARG A 75 1.56 3.83 12.17
N SER A 76 1.83 3.64 10.88
CA SER A 76 0.95 4.13 9.81
C SER A 76 -0.50 3.67 10.00
N GLY A 77 -1.44 4.57 9.71
CA GLY A 77 -2.87 4.37 9.93
C GLY A 77 -3.35 4.57 11.37
N LEU A 78 -2.47 4.77 12.35
CA LEU A 78 -2.86 5.13 13.72
C LEU A 78 -3.41 6.56 13.75
N ALA A 79 -4.50 6.82 14.46
CA ALA A 79 -5.01 8.20 14.64
C ALA A 79 -3.95 9.09 15.32
N LEU A 80 -3.75 10.33 14.85
CA LEU A 80 -2.72 11.23 15.39
C LEU A 80 -2.92 11.51 16.88
N LYS A 81 -4.16 11.70 17.33
CA LYS A 81 -4.50 11.84 18.76
C LYS A 81 -4.07 10.65 19.60
N LEU A 82 -4.10 9.43 19.04
CA LEU A 82 -3.61 8.24 19.73
C LEU A 82 -2.07 8.13 19.63
N ALA A 83 -1.47 8.54 18.52
CA ALA A 83 -0.02 8.65 18.40
C ALA A 83 0.56 9.60 19.47
N LYS A 84 -0.01 10.81 19.62
CA LYS A 84 0.39 11.79 20.63
C LYS A 84 0.24 11.27 22.06
N ARG A 85 -0.82 10.49 22.33
CA ARG A 85 -0.97 9.82 23.64
C ARG A 85 0.09 8.75 23.90
N ARG A 86 0.53 8.03 22.86
CA ARG A 86 1.56 6.97 22.98
C ARG A 86 2.98 7.54 23.06
N CYS A 87 3.24 8.62 22.35
CA CYS A 87 4.52 9.31 22.33
C CYS A 87 4.28 10.82 22.49
N PRO A 88 4.15 11.29 23.75
CA PRO A 88 3.86 12.70 24.04
C PRO A 88 4.92 13.66 23.50
N ASP A 89 6.18 13.24 23.41
CA ASP A 89 7.29 14.08 22.96
C ASP A 89 7.51 14.02 21.44
N ALA A 90 6.66 13.28 20.71
CA ALA A 90 6.79 13.18 19.26
C ALA A 90 6.61 14.54 18.56
N VAL A 91 7.46 14.78 17.56
CA VAL A 91 7.35 15.91 16.63
C VAL A 91 6.41 15.52 15.50
N PHE A 92 5.35 16.31 15.31
CA PHE A 92 4.36 16.07 14.26
C PHE A 92 4.59 17.03 13.09
N LEU A 93 4.70 16.46 11.90
CA LEU A 93 4.95 17.19 10.65
C LEU A 93 3.78 17.01 9.68
N PRO A 94 3.42 18.05 8.90
CA PRO A 94 2.42 17.94 7.86
C PRO A 94 2.90 17.03 6.73
N VAL A 95 1.96 16.48 5.96
CA VAL A 95 2.26 15.77 4.70
C VAL A 95 2.57 16.79 3.61
N ASP A 96 3.76 16.69 3.01
CA ASP A 96 4.25 17.53 1.92
C ASP A 96 4.36 16.72 0.59
N PHE A 97 3.21 16.52 -0.07
CA PHE A 97 3.09 15.66 -1.26
C PHE A 97 4.14 15.95 -2.35
N PRO A 98 4.34 17.19 -2.81
CA PRO A 98 5.28 17.46 -3.92
C PRO A 98 6.72 17.06 -3.60
N VAL A 99 7.15 17.23 -2.35
CA VAL A 99 8.50 16.85 -1.92
C VAL A 99 8.67 15.34 -1.93
N TYR A 100 7.66 14.59 -1.47
CA TYR A 100 7.72 13.13 -1.46
C TYR A 100 7.63 12.54 -2.87
N GLU A 101 6.82 13.13 -3.75
CA GLU A 101 6.74 12.74 -5.16
C GLU A 101 8.06 12.97 -5.89
N ALA A 102 8.76 14.10 -5.64
CA ALA A 102 10.06 14.36 -6.22
C ALA A 102 11.13 13.35 -5.75
N ALA A 103 11.16 13.04 -4.44
CA ALA A 103 12.07 12.03 -3.89
C ALA A 103 11.77 10.64 -4.46
N SER A 104 10.49 10.27 -4.52
CA SER A 104 10.01 9.02 -5.10
C SER A 104 10.43 8.89 -6.57
N ALA A 105 10.19 9.93 -7.38
CA ALA A 105 10.60 9.95 -8.78
C ALA A 105 12.11 9.70 -8.96
N ARG A 106 12.94 10.31 -8.11
CA ARG A 106 14.39 10.11 -8.12
C ARG A 106 14.81 8.68 -7.76
N VAL A 107 14.17 8.08 -6.74
CA VAL A 107 14.38 6.66 -6.39
C VAL A 107 14.01 5.78 -7.59
N MET A 108 12.82 5.95 -8.15
CA MET A 108 12.34 5.10 -9.25
C MET A 108 13.17 5.28 -10.53
N GLU A 109 13.65 6.49 -10.82
CA GLU A 109 14.63 6.75 -11.89
C GLU A 109 15.93 5.96 -11.66
N THR A 110 16.46 6.00 -10.44
CA THR A 110 17.68 5.26 -10.06
C THR A 110 17.51 3.75 -10.23
N LEU A 111 16.35 3.21 -9.82
CA LEU A 111 16.05 1.78 -10.01
C LEU A 111 15.98 1.41 -11.50
N ARG A 112 15.30 2.21 -12.32
CA ARG A 112 15.19 1.98 -13.78
C ARG A 112 16.53 2.11 -14.52
N ALA A 113 17.47 2.87 -13.98
CA ALA A 113 18.82 2.99 -14.53
C ALA A 113 19.70 1.76 -14.27
N THR A 114 19.24 0.79 -13.46
CA THR A 114 19.96 -0.46 -13.21
C THR A 114 20.03 -1.29 -14.50
N PRO A 115 21.22 -1.67 -15.00
CA PRO A 115 21.35 -2.40 -16.25
C PRO A 115 20.59 -3.74 -16.24
N GLY A 116 19.76 -3.95 -17.26
CA GLY A 116 18.98 -5.19 -17.41
C GLY A 116 17.79 -5.33 -16.44
N ALA A 117 17.46 -4.29 -15.67
CA ALA A 117 16.35 -4.32 -14.73
C ALA A 117 14.99 -4.15 -15.40
N VAL A 118 14.02 -4.96 -14.99
CA VAL A 118 12.58 -4.70 -15.20
C VAL A 118 12.01 -4.15 -13.89
N VAL A 119 11.43 -2.95 -13.91
CA VAL A 119 10.98 -2.26 -12.69
C VAL A 119 9.47 -2.08 -12.68
N GLU A 120 8.80 -2.83 -11.80
CA GLU A 120 7.37 -2.66 -11.51
C GLU A 120 7.22 -1.79 -10.25
N VAL A 121 6.66 -0.59 -10.42
CA VAL A 121 6.43 0.35 -9.30
C VAL A 121 5.12 0.01 -8.59
N LEU A 122 5.17 -0.20 -7.27
CA LEU A 122 3.98 -0.53 -6.45
C LEU A 122 3.37 0.71 -5.82
N GLY A 123 4.22 1.66 -5.44
CA GLY A 123 3.86 2.85 -4.70
C GLY A 123 4.96 3.90 -4.79
N TRP A 124 4.93 4.88 -3.89
CA TRP A 124 5.93 5.94 -3.92
C TRP A 124 7.31 5.49 -3.42
N ASP A 125 7.32 4.54 -2.50
CA ASP A 125 8.50 4.11 -1.75
C ASP A 125 8.88 2.66 -2.00
N GLU A 126 8.18 1.95 -2.90
CA GLU A 126 8.44 0.54 -3.17
C GLU A 126 8.28 0.14 -4.64
N ALA A 127 9.15 -0.76 -5.07
CA ALA A 127 9.15 -1.36 -6.40
C ALA A 127 9.67 -2.81 -6.38
N PHE A 128 9.21 -3.62 -7.32
CA PHE A 128 9.91 -4.85 -7.69
C PHE A 128 10.91 -4.55 -8.81
N VAL A 129 12.11 -5.11 -8.68
CA VAL A 129 13.21 -5.03 -9.65
C VAL A 129 13.59 -6.46 -10.03
N GLY A 130 13.32 -6.82 -11.28
CA GLY A 130 13.62 -8.13 -11.86
C GLY A 130 14.95 -8.10 -12.57
N LEU A 131 15.83 -9.07 -12.28
CA LEU A 131 17.21 -9.10 -12.78
C LEU A 131 17.65 -10.51 -13.11
N GLU A 132 18.46 -10.64 -14.15
CA GLU A 132 19.26 -11.85 -14.38
C GLU A 132 20.65 -11.69 -13.77
N THR A 133 21.00 -12.51 -12.78
CA THR A 133 22.29 -12.44 -12.07
C THR A 133 22.60 -13.73 -11.31
N ASP A 134 23.88 -14.06 -11.22
CA ASP A 134 24.38 -15.18 -10.41
C ASP A 134 24.58 -14.78 -8.93
N ASP A 135 24.59 -13.48 -8.61
CA ASP A 135 24.74 -12.97 -7.24
C ASP A 135 23.68 -11.88 -6.92
N PRO A 136 22.45 -12.30 -6.53
CA PRO A 136 21.39 -11.36 -6.19
C PRO A 136 21.70 -10.54 -4.93
N LEU A 137 22.59 -11.00 -4.06
CA LEU A 137 22.98 -10.25 -2.86
C LEU A 137 23.89 -9.08 -3.23
N ALA A 138 24.85 -9.29 -4.13
CA ALA A 138 25.66 -8.22 -4.70
C ALA A 138 24.78 -7.20 -5.44
N ALA A 139 23.82 -7.67 -6.25
CA ALA A 139 22.86 -6.80 -6.94
C ALA A 139 22.03 -5.96 -5.97
N ALA A 140 21.49 -6.56 -4.90
CA ALA A 140 20.75 -5.84 -3.86
C ALA A 140 21.60 -4.74 -3.19
N ARG A 141 22.85 -5.03 -2.85
CA ARG A 141 23.77 -4.05 -2.25
C ARG A 141 24.12 -2.92 -3.21
N ALA A 142 24.32 -3.23 -4.50
CA ALA A 142 24.56 -2.22 -5.52
C ALA A 142 23.36 -1.26 -5.66
N ILE A 143 22.13 -1.79 -5.65
CA ILE A 143 20.91 -0.97 -5.65
C ILE A 143 20.83 -0.09 -4.40
N GLN A 144 21.09 -0.64 -3.21
CA GLN A 144 21.08 0.15 -1.98
C GLN A 144 22.10 1.30 -2.03
N ALA A 145 23.31 1.04 -2.54
CA ALA A 145 24.35 2.06 -2.70
C ALA A 145 23.95 3.13 -3.72
N ALA A 146 23.42 2.75 -4.89
CA ALA A 146 22.99 3.68 -5.91
C ALA A 146 21.83 4.58 -5.45
N VAL A 147 20.85 4.01 -4.74
CA VAL A 147 19.73 4.77 -4.17
C VAL A 147 20.25 5.76 -3.12
N LEU A 148 21.13 5.33 -2.23
CA LEU A 148 21.73 6.20 -1.21
C LEU A 148 22.52 7.34 -1.86
N GLU A 149 23.36 7.05 -2.85
CA GLU A 149 24.14 8.07 -3.59
C GLU A 149 23.23 9.09 -4.30
N ALA A 150 22.13 8.63 -4.90
CA ALA A 150 21.25 9.49 -5.69
C ALA A 150 20.29 10.35 -4.86
N THR A 151 20.04 9.99 -3.59
CA THR A 151 18.93 10.55 -2.80
C THR A 151 19.25 10.87 -1.33
N ASP A 152 20.38 10.41 -0.80
CA ASP A 152 20.68 10.39 0.65
C ASP A 152 19.66 9.58 1.49
N LEU A 153 18.82 8.77 0.86
CA LEU A 153 17.82 7.92 1.51
C LEU A 153 18.25 6.46 1.54
N HIS A 154 17.97 5.79 2.65
CA HIS A 154 18.21 4.35 2.77
C HIS A 154 16.99 3.52 2.34
N CYS A 155 17.27 2.34 1.80
CA CYS A 155 16.26 1.32 1.51
C CYS A 155 16.68 -0.05 2.06
N SER A 156 15.68 -0.91 2.24
CA SER A 156 15.86 -2.34 2.51
C SER A 156 15.46 -3.14 1.28
N VAL A 157 16.14 -4.27 1.05
CA VAL A 157 15.92 -5.09 -0.16
C VAL A 157 15.62 -6.54 0.19
N GLY A 158 14.41 -7.00 -0.13
CA GLY A 158 14.06 -8.41 -0.05
C GLY A 158 14.38 -9.13 -1.36
N ILE A 159 15.04 -10.27 -1.28
CA ILE A 159 15.43 -11.10 -2.43
C ILE A 159 14.51 -12.31 -2.47
N GLY A 160 13.93 -12.62 -3.63
CA GLY A 160 13.21 -13.86 -3.83
C GLY A 160 13.08 -14.29 -5.28
N ASP A 161 12.55 -15.50 -5.47
CA ASP A 161 12.23 -16.13 -6.76
C ASP A 161 10.75 -15.91 -7.15
N THR A 162 9.97 -15.23 -6.31
CA THR A 162 8.64 -14.70 -6.62
C THR A 162 8.45 -13.30 -6.03
N LEU A 163 7.54 -12.51 -6.61
CA LEU A 163 7.14 -11.20 -6.06
C LEU A 163 6.69 -11.31 -4.60
N VAL A 164 5.98 -12.39 -4.25
CA VAL A 164 5.49 -12.65 -2.89
C VAL A 164 6.65 -12.85 -1.92
N ARG A 165 7.61 -13.71 -2.29
CA ARG A 165 8.77 -14.01 -1.44
C ARG A 165 9.68 -12.80 -1.30
N ALA A 166 9.97 -12.08 -2.38
CA ALA A 166 10.78 -10.87 -2.35
C ALA A 166 10.15 -9.80 -1.44
N LYS A 167 8.83 -9.55 -1.58
CA LYS A 167 8.14 -8.57 -0.74
C LYS A 167 8.19 -8.94 0.74
N ILE A 168 7.88 -10.18 1.08
CA ILE A 168 7.90 -10.67 2.48
C ILE A 168 9.33 -10.66 3.04
N ALA A 169 10.34 -10.99 2.21
CA ALA A 169 11.73 -10.97 2.63
C ALA A 169 12.18 -9.59 3.12
N THR A 170 11.67 -8.52 2.50
CA THR A 170 12.04 -7.14 2.85
C THR A 170 11.76 -6.82 4.32
N ASP A 171 10.64 -7.28 4.88
CA ASP A 171 10.30 -7.05 6.29
C ASP A 171 11.28 -7.72 7.26
N PHE A 172 11.90 -8.83 6.87
CA PHE A 172 12.95 -9.50 7.65
C PHE A 172 14.30 -8.79 7.55
N GLY A 173 14.57 -8.12 6.42
CA GLY A 173 15.79 -7.35 6.19
C GLY A 173 15.78 -5.96 6.82
N LYS A 174 14.60 -5.38 7.12
CA LYS A 174 14.48 -4.03 7.66
C LYS A 174 15.10 -3.85 9.07
N PRO A 175 15.75 -2.71 9.36
CA PRO A 175 16.06 -1.58 8.45
C PRO A 175 17.42 -1.70 7.76
N GLN A 176 17.61 -0.99 6.65
CA GLN A 176 18.84 -0.87 5.85
C GLN A 176 19.51 -2.19 5.46
N GLY A 177 18.75 -3.28 5.46
CA GLY A 177 19.29 -4.63 5.32
C GLY A 177 18.68 -5.38 4.16
N THR A 178 19.14 -6.62 4.05
CA THR A 178 18.71 -7.55 3.01
C THR A 178 18.31 -8.88 3.62
N PHE A 179 17.32 -9.54 3.05
CA PHE A 179 16.98 -10.92 3.41
C PHE A 179 16.58 -11.68 2.16
N ARG A 180 16.88 -12.98 2.11
CA ARG A 180 16.56 -13.84 0.96
C ARG A 180 15.55 -14.91 1.36
N LEU A 181 14.42 -14.93 0.66
CA LEU A 181 13.42 -16.00 0.72
C LEU A 181 13.32 -16.69 -0.64
N THR A 182 13.59 -17.99 -0.65
CA THR A 182 13.45 -18.85 -1.83
C THR A 182 12.48 -19.97 -1.54
N ARG A 183 12.25 -20.85 -2.52
CA ARG A 183 11.51 -22.08 -2.30
C ARG A 183 12.06 -22.92 -1.16
N ASP A 184 13.37 -23.00 -1.04
CA ASP A 184 14.06 -23.93 -0.14
C ASP A 184 13.89 -23.56 1.33
N ASN A 185 13.96 -22.27 1.66
CA ASN A 185 13.82 -21.79 3.03
C ASN A 185 12.40 -21.28 3.37
N TRP A 186 11.48 -21.22 2.40
CA TRP A 186 10.14 -20.67 2.60
C TRP A 186 9.41 -21.30 3.78
N MET A 187 9.32 -22.64 3.81
CA MET A 187 8.55 -23.33 4.85
C MET A 187 9.22 -23.26 6.22
N GLU A 188 10.55 -23.25 6.26
CA GLU A 188 11.32 -23.06 7.49
C GLU A 188 11.03 -21.68 8.11
N VAL A 189 11.08 -20.62 7.29
CA VAL A 189 10.92 -19.24 7.77
C VAL A 189 9.47 -18.85 8.00
N MET A 190 8.56 -19.27 7.12
CA MET A 190 7.17 -18.81 7.11
C MET A 190 6.18 -19.82 7.70
N GLY A 191 6.49 -21.12 7.72
CA GLY A 191 5.51 -22.17 8.01
C GLY A 191 4.76 -21.99 9.33
N VAL A 192 5.47 -21.61 10.40
CA VAL A 192 4.88 -21.41 11.74
C VAL A 192 4.15 -20.07 11.91
N ARG A 193 4.27 -19.16 10.94
CA ARG A 193 3.70 -17.82 11.03
C ARG A 193 2.20 -17.86 10.76
N PRO A 194 1.42 -16.91 11.33
CA PRO A 194 0.01 -16.81 10.99
C PRO A 194 -0.18 -16.50 9.52
N THR A 195 -1.32 -16.89 8.94
CA THR A 195 -1.65 -16.60 7.53
C THR A 195 -1.61 -15.10 7.20
N THR A 196 -1.89 -14.24 8.18
CA THR A 196 -1.80 -12.78 8.03
C THR A 196 -0.38 -12.24 7.87
N ALA A 197 0.65 -13.09 7.96
CA ALA A 197 2.02 -12.73 7.60
C ALA A 197 2.26 -12.76 6.07
N LEU A 198 1.32 -13.33 5.30
CA LEU A 198 1.42 -13.36 3.84
C LEU A 198 0.94 -12.05 3.22
N TRP A 199 1.70 -11.54 2.26
CA TRP A 199 1.22 -10.46 1.40
C TRP A 199 -0.01 -10.92 0.63
N GLY A 200 -1.10 -10.14 0.74
CA GLY A 200 -2.41 -10.49 0.19
C GLY A 200 -3.41 -11.09 1.19
N VAL A 201 -2.98 -11.46 2.41
CA VAL A 201 -3.87 -11.99 3.46
C VAL A 201 -4.06 -10.97 4.58
N GLY A 202 -5.12 -10.16 4.47
CA GLY A 202 -5.52 -9.23 5.53
C GLY A 202 -6.31 -9.89 6.66
N THR A 203 -6.59 -9.13 7.73
CA THR A 203 -7.30 -9.62 8.94
C THR A 203 -8.63 -10.31 8.65
N LYS A 204 -9.40 -9.83 7.68
CA LYS A 204 -10.69 -10.44 7.29
C LYS A 204 -10.51 -11.81 6.65
N ILE A 205 -9.53 -11.97 5.78
CA ILE A 205 -9.25 -13.27 5.14
C ILE A 205 -8.64 -14.21 6.17
N GLY A 206 -7.70 -13.71 7.00
CA GLY A 206 -7.13 -14.47 8.11
C GLY A 206 -8.18 -15.04 9.06
N ALA A 207 -9.15 -14.22 9.50
CA ALA A 207 -10.25 -14.69 10.35
C ALA A 207 -11.13 -15.74 9.67
N ARG A 208 -11.36 -15.64 8.36
CA ARG A 208 -12.11 -16.65 7.58
C ARG A 208 -11.33 -17.95 7.44
N LEU A 209 -10.02 -17.88 7.23
CA LEU A 209 -9.12 -19.05 7.20
C LEU A 209 -9.11 -19.75 8.57
N GLU A 210 -9.01 -18.98 9.65
CA GLU A 210 -9.03 -19.50 11.01
C GLU A 210 -10.37 -20.19 11.33
N ALA A 211 -11.49 -19.65 10.86
CA ALA A 211 -12.82 -20.25 11.03
C ALA A 211 -12.94 -21.65 10.37
N ILE A 212 -12.12 -21.96 9.36
CA ILE A 212 -12.03 -23.28 8.74
C ILE A 212 -10.80 -24.09 9.20
N GLY A 213 -10.17 -23.68 10.30
CA GLY A 213 -9.06 -24.40 10.94
C GLY A 213 -7.67 -24.10 10.38
N ILE A 214 -7.54 -23.18 9.42
CA ILE A 214 -6.26 -22.81 8.79
C ILE A 214 -5.69 -21.59 9.52
N ARG A 215 -4.67 -21.81 10.36
CA ARG A 215 -4.10 -20.75 11.22
C ARG A 215 -2.73 -20.30 10.76
N THR A 216 -1.92 -21.24 10.28
CA THR A 216 -0.53 -21.00 9.90
C THR A 216 -0.33 -21.03 8.38
N VAL A 217 0.82 -20.52 7.91
CA VAL A 217 1.22 -20.65 6.50
C VAL A 217 1.38 -22.12 6.11
N ALA A 218 1.89 -22.97 7.02
CA ALA A 218 1.97 -24.42 6.80
C ALA A 218 0.59 -25.05 6.60
N ASP A 219 -0.39 -24.70 7.43
CA ASP A 219 -1.77 -25.16 7.28
C ASP A 219 -2.32 -24.77 5.90
N LEU A 220 -2.10 -23.51 5.49
CA LEU A 220 -2.59 -23.01 4.20
C LEU A 220 -1.89 -23.68 3.01
N ALA A 221 -0.59 -23.96 3.13
CA ALA A 221 0.18 -24.66 2.10
C ALA A 221 -0.28 -26.11 1.91
N ALA A 222 -0.71 -26.77 2.98
CA ALA A 222 -1.21 -28.14 2.99
C ALA A 222 -2.72 -28.26 2.75
N ALA A 223 -3.46 -27.14 2.78
CA ALA A 223 -4.90 -27.13 2.64
C ALA A 223 -5.36 -27.69 1.28
N ASP A 224 -6.46 -28.43 1.33
CA ASP A 224 -7.15 -28.91 0.14
C ASP A 224 -7.67 -27.73 -0.70
N THR A 225 -7.41 -27.79 -2.00
CA THR A 225 -7.80 -26.73 -2.93
C THR A 225 -9.32 -26.64 -3.03
N ASP A 226 -10.04 -27.76 -2.99
CA ASP A 226 -11.50 -27.76 -3.09
C ASP A 226 -12.14 -27.12 -1.86
N ALA A 227 -11.60 -27.36 -0.66
CA ALA A 227 -12.02 -26.68 0.56
C ALA A 227 -11.79 -25.16 0.50
N LEU A 228 -10.64 -24.71 -0.03
CA LEU A 228 -10.36 -23.29 -0.23
C LEU A 228 -11.29 -22.66 -1.27
N VAL A 229 -11.57 -23.37 -2.36
CA VAL A 229 -12.50 -22.91 -3.41
C VAL A 229 -13.92 -22.81 -2.88
N ALA A 230 -14.39 -23.79 -2.10
CA ALA A 230 -15.70 -23.74 -1.47
C ALA A 230 -15.84 -22.54 -0.51
N ALA A 231 -14.79 -22.23 0.26
CA ALA A 231 -14.82 -21.16 1.24
C ALA A 231 -14.63 -19.75 0.63
N PHE A 232 -13.82 -19.60 -0.42
CA PHE A 232 -13.39 -18.28 -0.94
C PHE A 232 -13.79 -18.02 -2.40
N GLY A 233 -14.35 -19.01 -3.09
CA GLY A 233 -14.63 -19.00 -4.51
C GLY A 233 -13.42 -19.46 -5.36
N PRO A 234 -13.63 -19.78 -6.65
CA PRO A 234 -12.63 -20.45 -7.49
C PRO A 234 -11.30 -19.70 -7.60
N ALA A 235 -11.35 -18.41 -7.97
CA ALA A 235 -10.14 -17.62 -8.19
C ALA A 235 -9.37 -17.37 -6.87
N SER A 236 -10.08 -16.91 -5.84
CA SER A 236 -9.48 -16.56 -4.54
C SER A 236 -8.97 -17.78 -3.79
N GLY A 237 -9.73 -18.88 -3.78
CA GLY A 237 -9.33 -20.12 -3.12
C GLY A 237 -8.05 -20.70 -3.71
N ALA A 238 -8.00 -20.81 -5.04
CA ALA A 238 -6.80 -21.26 -5.74
C ALA A 238 -5.60 -20.33 -5.50
N HIS A 239 -5.82 -19.02 -5.46
CA HIS A 239 -4.76 -18.04 -5.17
C HIS A 239 -4.22 -18.18 -3.75
N LEU A 240 -5.08 -18.32 -2.74
CA LEU A 240 -4.67 -18.48 -1.34
C LEU A 240 -3.82 -19.75 -1.14
N GLY A 241 -4.19 -20.86 -1.76
CA GLY A 241 -3.38 -22.08 -1.72
C GLY A 241 -1.99 -21.89 -2.35
N ARG A 242 -1.88 -21.13 -3.46
CA ARG A 242 -0.57 -20.76 -4.04
C ARG A 242 0.23 -19.87 -3.11
N LEU A 243 -0.39 -18.87 -2.48
CA LEU A 243 0.26 -17.97 -1.53
C LEU A 243 0.85 -18.73 -0.33
N GLY A 244 0.15 -19.73 0.21
CA GLY A 244 0.66 -20.56 1.31
C GLY A 244 2.01 -21.22 0.98
N ARG A 245 2.26 -21.52 -0.30
CA ARG A 245 3.51 -22.13 -0.80
C ARG A 245 4.55 -21.10 -1.25
N GLY A 246 4.29 -19.81 -1.03
CA GLY A 246 5.13 -18.70 -1.50
C GLY A 246 5.08 -18.50 -3.02
N GLY A 247 4.08 -19.09 -3.69
CA GLY A 247 3.90 -18.98 -5.13
C GLY A 247 3.21 -17.68 -5.55
N GLY A 248 3.54 -17.20 -6.74
CA GLY A 248 3.01 -15.96 -7.31
C GLY A 248 3.63 -15.72 -8.68
N ARG A 249 3.50 -14.49 -9.19
CA ARG A 249 4.34 -14.06 -10.31
C ARG A 249 5.81 -14.10 -9.89
N ASP A 250 6.66 -14.50 -10.82
CA ASP A 250 8.11 -14.58 -10.69
C ASP A 250 8.84 -13.51 -11.50
N ARG A 251 8.10 -12.72 -12.30
CA ARG A 251 8.59 -11.59 -13.08
C ARG A 251 7.80 -10.33 -12.78
N PRO A 252 8.47 -9.19 -12.51
CA PRO A 252 7.82 -7.89 -12.50
C PRO A 252 7.24 -7.55 -13.87
N ASP A 253 6.22 -6.70 -13.86
CA ASP A 253 5.56 -6.15 -15.03
C ASP A 253 5.74 -4.63 -15.02
N ASP A 254 6.58 -4.11 -15.91
CA ASP A 254 6.85 -2.68 -16.04
C ASP A 254 5.82 -1.97 -16.95
N THR A 255 4.77 -2.67 -17.38
CA THR A 255 3.67 -2.06 -18.14
C THR A 255 3.11 -0.87 -17.36
N PRO A 256 3.10 0.33 -17.95
CA PRO A 256 2.58 1.51 -17.28
C PRO A 256 1.14 1.29 -16.80
N TRP A 257 0.89 1.55 -15.52
CA TRP A 257 -0.44 1.41 -14.97
C TRP A 257 -1.41 2.41 -15.61
N VAL A 258 -2.48 1.89 -16.24
CA VAL A 258 -3.56 2.72 -16.76
C VAL A 258 -4.66 2.83 -15.71
N ALA A 259 -4.85 4.03 -15.17
CA ALA A 259 -5.85 4.26 -14.14
C ALA A 259 -7.26 3.95 -14.66
N ARG A 260 -8.03 3.19 -13.88
CA ARG A 260 -9.44 2.91 -14.21
C ARG A 260 -10.37 4.02 -13.72
N ALA A 261 -9.91 4.78 -12.73
CA ALA A 261 -10.71 5.76 -12.03
C ALA A 261 -9.84 6.71 -11.21
N HIS A 262 -10.33 7.93 -11.01
CA HIS A 262 -9.80 8.86 -10.00
C HIS A 262 -10.82 9.07 -8.89
N GLY A 263 -10.34 9.20 -7.65
CA GLY A 263 -11.18 9.36 -6.48
C GLY A 263 -10.63 10.38 -5.50
N ARG A 264 -11.52 11.19 -4.95
CA ARG A 264 -11.23 12.15 -3.89
C ARG A 264 -12.15 11.88 -2.71
N GLU A 265 -11.57 11.85 -1.52
CA GLU A 265 -12.34 11.70 -0.29
C GLU A 265 -11.77 12.58 0.83
N THR A 266 -12.66 13.06 1.69
CA THR A 266 -12.33 13.92 2.82
C THR A 266 -13.01 13.38 4.07
N THR A 267 -12.21 13.15 5.12
CA THR A 267 -12.75 13.06 6.49
C THR A 267 -12.82 14.47 7.06
N TYR A 268 -14.02 14.93 7.40
CA TYR A 268 -14.23 16.28 7.90
C TYR A 268 -13.86 16.38 9.39
N GLN A 269 -13.33 17.54 9.80
CA GLN A 269 -12.94 17.80 11.19
C GLN A 269 -14.17 17.87 12.11
N ALA A 270 -15.25 18.47 11.62
CA ALA A 270 -16.61 18.35 12.17
C ALA A 270 -17.46 17.50 11.24
N ASP A 271 -18.37 16.70 11.78
CA ASP A 271 -19.29 15.92 10.94
C ASP A 271 -20.28 16.87 10.25
N LEU A 272 -20.57 16.64 8.97
CA LEU A 272 -21.57 17.39 8.21
C LEU A 272 -22.96 16.97 8.67
N ALA A 273 -23.82 17.91 9.02
CA ALA A 273 -25.12 17.65 9.62
C ALA A 273 -26.30 18.06 8.71
N THR A 274 -26.05 18.90 7.70
CA THR A 274 -27.09 19.45 6.83
C THR A 274 -26.97 18.96 5.38
N PRO A 275 -28.09 18.86 4.64
CA PRO A 275 -28.07 18.56 3.22
C PRO A 275 -27.22 19.55 2.39
N GLU A 276 -27.20 20.82 2.78
CA GLU A 276 -26.44 21.89 2.12
C GLU A 276 -24.94 21.67 2.25
N GLU A 277 -24.45 21.33 3.45
CA GLU A 277 -23.05 20.97 3.69
C GLU A 277 -22.64 19.75 2.85
N VAL A 278 -23.47 18.71 2.82
CA VAL A 278 -23.20 17.50 2.02
C VAL A 278 -23.16 17.82 0.53
N ARG A 279 -24.09 18.63 0.03
CA ARG A 279 -24.13 19.03 -1.38
C ARG A 279 -22.88 19.83 -1.77
N ALA A 280 -22.50 20.81 -0.96
CA ALA A 280 -21.30 21.62 -1.19
C ALA A 280 -20.03 20.75 -1.20
N ALA A 281 -19.92 19.85 -0.22
CA ALA A 281 -18.82 18.89 -0.13
C ALA A 281 -18.71 17.97 -1.36
N LEU A 282 -19.83 17.42 -1.84
CA LEU A 282 -19.82 16.57 -3.03
C LEU A 282 -19.48 17.34 -4.30
N ALA A 283 -19.91 18.60 -4.42
CA ALA A 283 -19.54 19.46 -5.54
C ALA A 283 -18.03 19.73 -5.57
N GLU A 284 -17.42 20.05 -4.43
CA GLU A 284 -15.97 20.23 -4.32
C GLU A 284 -15.21 18.95 -4.71
N LEU A 285 -15.63 17.80 -4.18
CA LEU A 285 -14.99 16.51 -4.49
C LEU A 285 -15.15 16.14 -5.97
N ALA A 286 -16.33 16.38 -6.56
CA ALA A 286 -16.57 16.13 -7.98
C ALA A 286 -15.69 17.01 -8.87
N ALA A 287 -15.55 18.31 -8.55
CA ALA A 287 -14.67 19.21 -9.31
C ALA A 287 -13.22 18.69 -9.32
N ARG A 288 -12.70 18.29 -8.17
CA ARG A 288 -11.34 17.75 -8.05
C ARG A 288 -11.17 16.41 -8.79
N VAL A 289 -12.19 15.54 -8.77
CA VAL A 289 -12.18 14.31 -9.59
C VAL A 289 -12.15 14.65 -11.07
N VAL A 290 -12.94 15.63 -11.52
CA VAL A 290 -12.95 16.08 -12.91
C VAL A 290 -11.59 16.65 -13.33
N ASP A 291 -10.94 17.43 -12.47
CA ASP A 291 -9.59 17.95 -12.74
C ASP A 291 -8.56 16.82 -12.91
N ASP A 292 -8.71 15.71 -12.21
CA ASP A 292 -7.80 14.56 -12.36
C ASP A 292 -8.09 13.76 -13.63
N VAL A 293 -9.35 13.41 -13.90
CA VAL A 293 -9.70 12.61 -15.11
C VAL A 293 -9.43 13.38 -16.40
N ARG A 294 -9.52 14.73 -16.38
CA ARG A 294 -9.18 15.58 -17.54
C ARG A 294 -7.70 15.48 -17.92
N LYS A 295 -6.80 15.17 -16.97
CA LYS A 295 -5.37 14.96 -17.28
C LYS A 295 -5.13 13.68 -18.08
N GLU A 296 -6.06 12.74 -18.05
CA GLU A 296 -6.00 11.47 -18.79
C GLU A 296 -6.90 11.45 -20.04
N ASP A 297 -7.57 12.56 -20.35
CA ASP A 297 -8.47 12.72 -21.51
C ASP A 297 -9.52 11.60 -21.66
N ARG A 298 -10.01 11.07 -20.53
CA ARG A 298 -11.00 9.98 -20.52
C ARG A 298 -12.22 10.37 -19.69
N ALA A 299 -13.39 10.31 -20.32
CA ALA A 299 -14.65 10.70 -19.70
C ALA A 299 -15.10 9.73 -18.60
N VAL A 300 -15.77 10.24 -17.56
CA VAL A 300 -16.34 9.42 -16.48
C VAL A 300 -17.57 8.67 -17.00
N GLN A 301 -17.59 7.34 -16.85
CA GLN A 301 -18.71 6.47 -17.18
C GLN A 301 -19.52 6.05 -15.95
N ARG A 302 -18.88 5.93 -14.78
CA ARG A 302 -19.58 5.61 -13.52
C ARG A 302 -19.15 6.51 -12.39
N VAL A 303 -20.12 6.96 -11.60
CA VAL A 303 -19.90 7.74 -10.39
C VAL A 303 -20.07 6.83 -9.19
N HIS A 304 -19.03 6.75 -8.37
CA HIS A 304 -19.03 6.04 -7.10
C HIS A 304 -19.10 7.07 -5.98
N LEU A 305 -20.09 6.90 -5.10
CA LEU A 305 -20.21 7.62 -3.84
C LEU A 305 -19.71 6.72 -2.71
N LYS A 306 -18.87 7.27 -1.83
CA LYS A 306 -18.52 6.69 -0.54
C LYS A 306 -18.99 7.62 0.57
N VAL A 307 -19.75 7.09 1.53
CA VAL A 307 -20.21 7.84 2.70
C VAL A 307 -19.79 7.08 3.93
N ARG A 308 -19.19 7.77 4.91
CA ARG A 308 -19.01 7.26 6.25
C ARG A 308 -19.76 8.16 7.22
N PHE A 309 -20.68 7.59 7.99
CA PHE A 309 -21.40 8.32 9.03
C PHE A 309 -20.58 8.39 10.33
N ALA A 310 -20.96 9.27 11.26
CA ALA A 310 -20.34 9.42 12.58
C ALA A 310 -20.09 8.09 13.33
N PRO A 311 -21.02 7.11 13.38
CA PRO A 311 -20.78 5.78 13.98
C PRO A 311 -19.90 4.83 13.14
N PHE A 312 -19.12 5.36 12.19
CA PHE A 312 -18.17 4.64 11.32
C PHE A 312 -18.77 3.61 10.33
N PHE A 313 -20.10 3.52 10.21
CA PHE A 313 -20.72 2.79 9.10
C PHE A 313 -20.32 3.44 7.77
N THR A 314 -19.77 2.63 6.87
CA THR A 314 -19.32 3.07 5.55
C THR A 314 -20.13 2.39 4.46
N PHE A 315 -20.72 3.18 3.58
CA PHE A 315 -21.46 2.73 2.42
C PHE A 315 -20.76 3.18 1.16
N THR A 316 -20.77 2.30 0.15
CA THR A 316 -20.36 2.65 -1.21
C THR A 316 -21.54 2.38 -2.14
N LYS A 317 -21.88 3.35 -2.98
CA LYS A 317 -22.91 3.23 -4.02
C LYS A 317 -22.30 3.63 -5.35
N VAL A 318 -22.78 3.04 -6.44
CA VAL A 318 -22.30 3.33 -7.79
C VAL A 318 -23.49 3.54 -8.72
N ARG A 319 -23.34 4.46 -9.67
CA ARG A 319 -24.28 4.65 -10.77
C ARG A 319 -23.52 4.77 -12.08
N LYS A 320 -23.95 4.00 -13.09
CA LYS A 320 -23.52 4.20 -14.48
C LYS A 320 -24.26 5.41 -15.05
N LEU A 321 -23.54 6.32 -15.69
CA LEU A 321 -24.12 7.48 -16.36
C LEU A 321 -24.74 7.06 -17.71
N PRO A 322 -25.80 7.74 -18.18
CA PRO A 322 -26.38 7.48 -19.50
C PRO A 322 -25.36 7.64 -20.62
N GLU A 323 -24.54 8.69 -20.52
CA GLU A 323 -23.44 9.00 -21.43
C GLU A 323 -22.18 9.35 -20.62
N PRO A 324 -20.98 8.94 -21.07
CA PRO A 324 -19.75 9.37 -20.42
C PRO A 324 -19.57 10.89 -20.47
N THR A 325 -19.17 11.51 -19.36
CA THR A 325 -18.98 12.97 -19.30
C THR A 325 -17.90 13.39 -18.32
N ASN A 326 -17.36 14.60 -18.51
CA ASN A 326 -16.50 15.32 -17.57
C ASN A 326 -17.18 16.60 -17.04
N ASP A 327 -18.51 16.63 -17.09
CA ASP A 327 -19.33 17.68 -16.49
C ASP A 327 -19.39 17.49 -14.97
N VAL A 328 -18.87 18.49 -14.25
CA VAL A 328 -18.80 18.53 -12.79
C VAL A 328 -20.20 18.46 -12.17
N ASP A 329 -21.16 19.18 -12.75
CA ASP A 329 -22.52 19.29 -12.21
C ASP A 329 -23.25 17.95 -12.34
N VAL A 330 -23.06 17.25 -13.47
CA VAL A 330 -23.63 15.91 -13.66
C VAL A 330 -23.06 14.91 -12.65
N ILE A 331 -21.74 14.94 -12.42
CA ILE A 331 -21.07 14.04 -11.48
C ILE A 331 -21.50 14.34 -10.03
N ALA A 332 -21.51 15.64 -9.65
CA ALA A 332 -21.93 16.09 -8.33
C ALA A 332 -23.40 15.76 -8.05
N ALA A 333 -24.29 16.05 -9.00
CA ALA A 333 -25.71 15.74 -8.88
C ALA A 333 -25.96 14.23 -8.80
N THR A 334 -25.20 13.43 -9.55
CA THR A 334 -25.27 11.97 -9.48
C THR A 334 -24.83 11.44 -8.11
N ALA A 335 -23.70 11.94 -7.59
CA ALA A 335 -23.23 11.58 -6.25
C ALA A 335 -24.25 11.99 -5.17
N TYR A 336 -24.85 13.17 -5.28
CA TYR A 336 -25.87 13.64 -4.34
C TYR A 336 -27.16 12.81 -4.43
N ALA A 337 -27.59 12.42 -5.62
CA ALA A 337 -28.73 11.53 -5.79
C ALA A 337 -28.47 10.13 -5.20
N LEU A 338 -27.23 9.63 -5.27
CA LEU A 338 -26.83 8.40 -4.60
C LEU A 338 -26.84 8.54 -3.07
N TYR A 339 -26.48 9.73 -2.56
CA TYR A 339 -26.52 10.04 -1.14
C TYR A 339 -27.96 10.06 -0.61
N LEU A 340 -28.88 10.77 -1.29
CA LEU A 340 -30.30 10.81 -0.92
C LEU A 340 -30.93 9.42 -0.91
N ALA A 341 -30.54 8.54 -1.83
CA ALA A 341 -31.03 7.17 -1.90
C ALA A 341 -30.53 6.26 -0.75
N LEU A 342 -29.59 6.72 0.09
CA LEU A 342 -29.25 6.03 1.32
C LEU A 342 -30.34 6.18 2.39
N ASP A 343 -31.15 7.24 2.30
CA ASP A 343 -32.23 7.58 3.24
C ASP A 343 -31.77 7.52 4.71
N ASP A 344 -30.66 8.20 5.00
CA ASP A 344 -30.00 8.17 6.30
C ASP A 344 -29.63 9.59 6.73
N GLN A 345 -30.22 10.01 7.86
CA GLN A 345 -30.11 11.37 8.39
C GLN A 345 -28.98 11.54 9.39
N ARG A 346 -28.15 10.51 9.59
CA ARG A 346 -27.01 10.60 10.53
C ARG A 346 -25.98 11.61 10.01
N PRO A 347 -25.28 12.32 10.91
CA PRO A 347 -24.17 13.18 10.50
C PRO A 347 -23.09 12.42 9.73
N VAL A 348 -22.60 13.05 8.67
CA VAL A 348 -21.62 12.50 7.75
C VAL A 348 -20.21 12.86 8.19
N ARG A 349 -19.38 11.85 8.41
CA ARG A 349 -17.98 11.99 8.81
C ARG A 349 -17.02 12.07 7.63
N LEU A 350 -17.25 11.29 6.58
CA LEU A 350 -16.45 11.30 5.35
C LEU A 350 -17.35 11.19 4.15
N LEU A 351 -17.01 11.96 3.11
CA LEU A 351 -17.54 11.81 1.76
C LEU A 351 -16.40 11.49 0.81
N GLY A 352 -16.69 10.67 -0.18
CA GLY A 352 -15.81 10.36 -1.29
C GLY A 352 -16.57 10.29 -2.60
N VAL A 353 -16.01 10.88 -3.64
CA VAL A 353 -16.47 10.76 -5.02
C VAL A 353 -15.36 10.09 -5.82
N ARG A 354 -15.72 9.10 -6.62
CA ARG A 354 -14.80 8.45 -7.56
C ARG A 354 -15.44 8.35 -8.93
N GLY A 355 -14.76 8.87 -9.95
CA GLY A 355 -15.14 8.76 -11.35
C GLY A 355 -14.41 7.58 -12.00
N GLU A 356 -15.14 6.53 -12.34
CA GLU A 356 -14.64 5.42 -13.17
C GLU A 356 -14.75 5.84 -14.63
N MET A 357 -13.60 5.87 -15.31
CA MET A 357 -13.47 6.37 -16.66
C MET A 357 -13.82 5.30 -17.70
N VAL A 358 -14.17 5.72 -18.91
CA VAL A 358 -14.22 4.82 -20.08
C VAL A 358 -12.88 4.10 -20.23
N ALA A 359 -12.89 2.84 -20.69
CA ALA A 359 -11.63 2.14 -20.99
C ALA A 359 -10.82 2.94 -22.03
N PRO A 360 -9.48 2.94 -21.96
CA PRO A 360 -8.66 3.55 -23.00
C PRO A 360 -8.86 2.82 -24.33
N GLU A 361 -8.48 3.48 -25.43
CA GLU A 361 -8.40 2.82 -26.73
C GLU A 361 -7.41 1.65 -26.67
N GLY A 362 -7.81 0.47 -27.14
CA GLY A 362 -7.01 -0.76 -27.03
C GLY A 362 -7.20 -1.58 -25.75
N GLY A 363 -7.94 -1.07 -24.75
CA GLY A 363 -8.17 -1.77 -23.50
C GLY A 363 -7.09 -1.54 -22.43
N TYR A 364 -7.28 -2.17 -21.27
CA TYR A 364 -6.40 -1.99 -20.09
C TYR A 364 -5.16 -2.85 -20.12
#